data_AF-A0A1S3XL75-F1
#
_entry.id   AF-A0A1S3XL75-F1
#
_cell.length_a   1.000
_cell.length_b   1.000
_cell.length_c   1.000
_cell.angle_alpha   90.00
_cell.angle_beta   90.00
_cell.angle_gamma   90.00
#
_symmetry.space_group_name_H-M   'P 1'
#
loop_
_entity.id
_entity.type
_entity.pdbx_description
1 polymer ?
#
loop_
_entity_poly.entity_id
_entity_poly.type
_entity_poly.pdbx_seq_one_letter_code
_entity_poly.pdbx_strand_id
1 'polypeptide(L)'
;MGDRISKNFAEAREKSTEADAHKRFKFRRCETPGQNVKDRGVWDFVRDSTDHIHTVIDGVKRYIVCLQNKRCSCGQFQLDELPCAHALAALRHMNESYENYCSPYYTRESLLHSYEIPVDPLPDESKWNVPQHIAEEVVMPPTGKRQSGRPQNQRYKRHDDVNGKKYKVSCRNCGLEGHNKRSCKNAPNRK
;
A
#
# COMPACT_ATOMS: atom_id res chain seq x y z
N MET A 1 -10.52 42.38 -14.64
CA MET A 1 -10.52 41.84 -13.26
C MET A 1 -9.74 40.52 -13.18
N GLY A 2 -8.61 40.39 -13.90
CA GLY A 2 -7.81 39.15 -13.98
C GLY A 2 -6.44 39.24 -13.31
N ASP A 3 -5.98 40.43 -12.92
CA ASP A 3 -4.56 40.64 -12.57
C ASP A 3 -4.23 40.54 -11.06
N ARG A 4 -5.21 40.20 -10.22
CA ARG A 4 -5.00 40.00 -8.78
C ARG A 4 -4.72 38.56 -8.37
N ILE A 5 -5.11 37.57 -9.18
CA ILE A 5 -4.98 36.15 -8.81
C ILE A 5 -3.55 35.67 -9.06
N SER A 6 -2.90 36.13 -10.15
CA SER A 6 -1.55 35.73 -10.52
C SER A 6 -0.47 36.28 -9.58
N LYS A 7 -0.71 37.44 -8.95
CA LYS A 7 0.25 38.07 -8.00
C LYS A 7 0.25 37.39 -6.64
N ASN A 8 -0.89 36.81 -6.22
CA ASN A 8 -1.00 36.12 -4.94
C ASN A 8 -0.27 34.76 -4.92
N PHE A 9 -0.03 34.13 -6.06
CA PHE A 9 0.73 32.86 -6.14
C PHE A 9 2.26 33.07 -6.07
N ALA A 10 2.75 34.20 -6.58
CA ALA A 10 4.17 34.54 -6.49
C ALA A 10 4.57 34.97 -5.06
N GLU A 11 3.72 35.74 -4.36
CA GLU A 11 3.99 36.19 -2.99
C GLU A 11 3.89 35.07 -1.94
N ALA A 12 3.16 33.99 -2.22
CA ALA A 12 3.13 32.79 -1.38
C ALA A 12 4.42 31.93 -1.49
N ARG A 13 5.28 32.22 -2.48
CA ARG A 13 6.52 31.48 -2.75
C ARG A 13 7.72 31.96 -1.91
N GLU A 14 7.63 33.15 -1.30
CA GLU A 14 8.73 33.74 -0.50
C GLU A 14 8.58 33.60 1.02
N LYS A 15 7.42 33.22 1.56
CA LYS A 15 7.22 33.09 3.02
C LYS A 15 7.34 31.67 3.58
N SER A 16 7.73 30.68 2.76
CA SER A 16 7.88 29.28 3.19
C SER A 16 9.32 28.80 3.28
N THR A 17 10.31 29.67 3.09
CA THR A 17 11.72 29.38 3.35
C THR A 17 12.01 29.65 4.84
N GLU A 18 11.82 28.66 5.71
CA GLU A 18 12.70 28.41 6.89
C GLU A 18 12.19 27.35 7.89
N ALA A 19 10.94 26.85 7.81
CA ALA A 19 10.39 26.08 8.94
C ALA A 19 9.94 24.62 8.68
N ASP A 20 10.37 23.94 7.61
CA ASP A 20 9.86 22.58 7.33
C ASP A 20 10.91 21.59 6.77
N ALA A 21 12.19 21.77 7.10
CA ALA A 21 13.31 20.93 6.66
C ALA A 21 13.36 19.51 7.27
N HIS A 22 12.36 19.08 8.06
CA HIS A 22 12.41 17.80 8.79
C HIS A 22 11.15 16.94 8.72
N LYS A 23 10.32 17.09 7.68
CA LYS A 23 9.23 16.12 7.42
C LYS A 23 9.82 14.84 6.82
N ARG A 24 10.37 14.04 7.72
CA ARG A 24 10.81 12.65 7.59
C ARG A 24 9.79 11.90 6.74
N PHE A 25 10.17 11.54 5.52
CA PHE A 25 9.51 10.49 4.74
C PHE A 25 9.61 9.23 5.60
N LYS A 26 8.61 8.99 6.45
CA LYS A 26 8.52 7.76 7.23
C LYS A 26 8.22 6.69 6.20
N PHE A 27 9.27 6.03 5.70
CA PHE A 27 9.11 4.72 5.09
C PHE A 27 8.25 3.92 6.05
N ARG A 28 7.02 3.62 5.61
CA ARG A 28 6.06 2.86 6.40
C ARG A 28 6.75 1.55 6.71
N ARG A 29 7.04 1.31 7.99
CA ARG A 29 7.47 0.01 8.47
C ARG A 29 6.42 -0.98 7.99
N CYS A 30 6.81 -1.93 7.13
CA CYS A 30 5.97 -3.09 6.83
C CYS A 30 5.91 -3.92 8.11
N GLU A 31 5.05 -3.52 9.04
CA GLU A 31 4.74 -4.32 10.22
C GLU A 31 3.81 -5.45 9.75
N THR A 32 4.41 -6.61 9.50
CA THR A 32 3.67 -7.86 9.31
C THR A 32 2.88 -8.14 10.58
N PRO A 33 1.55 -8.36 10.52
CA PRO A 33 0.77 -8.66 11.71
C PRO A 33 1.12 -10.06 12.22
N GLY A 34 1.57 -10.17 13.47
CA GLY A 34 1.55 -11.44 14.21
C GLY A 34 2.90 -12.09 14.54
N GLN A 35 4.01 -11.35 14.62
CA GLN A 35 5.23 -11.90 15.22
C GLN A 35 5.53 -11.23 16.56
N ASN A 36 5.45 -12.07 17.60
CA ASN A 36 5.72 -11.78 18.99
C ASN A 36 7.10 -11.11 19.12
N VAL A 37 7.13 -9.90 19.68
CA VAL A 37 8.33 -9.12 19.97
C VAL A 37 9.06 -9.79 21.12
N LYS A 38 9.90 -10.76 20.78
CA LYS A 38 11.00 -11.23 21.63
C LYS A 38 12.26 -11.11 20.81
N ASP A 39 13.09 -10.16 21.21
CA ASP A 39 14.49 -9.97 20.87
C ASP A 39 15.08 -11.12 20.06
N ARG A 40 15.07 -10.98 18.74
CA ARG A 40 15.86 -11.82 17.85
C ARG A 40 16.87 -10.92 17.16
N GLY A 41 17.93 -10.60 17.89
CA GLY A 41 19.14 -9.99 17.38
C GLY A 41 19.82 -10.92 16.38
N VAL A 42 19.40 -10.85 15.12
CA VAL A 42 20.24 -11.15 13.98
C VAL A 42 20.30 -9.86 13.19
N TRP A 43 21.13 -8.94 13.66
CA TRP A 43 21.56 -7.82 12.84
C TRP A 43 22.27 -8.42 11.63
N ASP A 44 21.90 -8.00 10.42
CA ASP A 44 22.49 -8.52 9.19
C ASP A 44 24.02 -8.53 9.31
N PHE A 45 24.63 -9.71 9.21
CA PHE A 45 26.09 -9.80 9.31
C PHE A 45 26.66 -9.27 8.00
N VAL A 46 27.27 -8.09 8.05
CA VAL A 46 27.93 -7.47 6.89
C VAL A 46 29.40 -7.87 6.89
N ARG A 47 29.89 -8.35 5.75
CA ARG A 47 31.30 -8.64 5.49
C ARG A 47 31.78 -7.80 4.33
N ASP A 48 32.85 -7.07 4.54
CA ASP A 48 33.50 -6.34 3.47
C ASP A 48 34.31 -7.32 2.63
N SER A 49 34.09 -7.28 1.31
CA SER A 49 34.93 -8.01 0.34
C SER A 49 35.90 -7.05 -0.34
N THR A 50 35.43 -5.85 -0.66
CA THR A 50 36.23 -4.69 -1.11
C THR A 50 35.60 -3.41 -0.55
N ASP A 51 36.22 -2.25 -0.80
CA ASP A 51 35.74 -0.93 -0.34
C ASP A 51 34.31 -0.59 -0.78
N HIS A 52 33.78 -1.25 -1.81
CA HIS A 52 32.45 -0.96 -2.37
C HIS A 52 31.56 -2.21 -2.53
N ILE A 53 32.06 -3.39 -2.15
CA ILE A 53 31.35 -4.67 -2.25
C ILE A 53 31.23 -5.30 -0.88
N HIS A 54 29.98 -5.49 -0.45
CA HIS A 54 29.63 -6.04 0.85
C HIS A 54 28.78 -7.29 0.68
N THR A 55 29.09 -8.31 1.47
CA THR A 55 28.24 -9.49 1.60
C THR A 55 27.39 -9.34 2.85
N VAL A 56 26.08 -9.32 2.68
CA VAL A 56 25.09 -9.15 3.74
C VAL A 56 24.36 -10.47 3.97
N ILE A 57 24.34 -10.95 5.21
CA ILE A 57 23.65 -12.19 5.59
C ILE A 57 22.31 -11.83 6.24
N ASP A 58 21.21 -12.09 5.53
CA ASP A 58 19.84 -11.97 6.03
C ASP A 58 19.29 -13.39 6.27
N GLY A 59 19.21 -13.76 7.55
CA GLY A 59 18.87 -15.10 8.00
C GLY A 59 19.87 -16.15 7.51
N VAL A 60 19.44 -17.01 6.58
CA VAL A 60 20.26 -18.10 6.00
C VAL A 60 20.81 -17.72 4.62
N LYS A 61 20.29 -16.65 4.01
CA LYS A 61 20.68 -16.23 2.66
C LYS A 61 21.80 -15.20 2.70
N ARG A 62 22.61 -15.21 1.66
CA ARG A 62 23.70 -14.25 1.47
C ARG A 62 23.39 -13.40 0.25
N TYR A 63 23.56 -12.09 0.41
CA TYR A 63 23.35 -11.12 -0.64
C TYR A 63 24.62 -10.33 -0.87
N ILE A 64 25.01 -10.20 -2.14
CA ILE A 64 26.11 -9.33 -2.56
C ILE A 64 25.52 -7.95 -2.88
N VAL A 65 26.07 -6.93 -2.26
CA VAL A 65 25.73 -5.52 -2.45
C VAL A 65 26.95 -4.82 -3.02
N CYS A 66 26.78 -4.10 -4.13
CA CYS A 66 27.78 -3.21 -4.70
C CYS A 66 27.25 -1.79 -4.63
N LEU A 67 27.83 -0.98 -3.73
CA LEU A 67 27.36 0.38 -3.45
C LEU A 67 27.72 1.36 -4.58
N GLN A 68 28.93 1.23 -5.14
CA GLN A 68 29.39 2.05 -6.28
C GLN A 68 28.46 1.95 -7.48
N ASN A 69 28.00 0.75 -7.81
CA ASN A 69 27.12 0.51 -8.96
C ASN A 69 25.62 0.57 -8.59
N LYS A 70 25.28 0.82 -7.32
CA LYS A 70 23.89 0.79 -6.82
C LYS A 70 23.17 -0.54 -7.13
N ARG A 71 23.83 -1.68 -6.89
CA ARG A 71 23.30 -3.02 -7.19
C ARG A 71 23.25 -3.91 -5.97
N CYS A 72 22.19 -4.71 -5.87
CA CYS A 72 22.09 -5.80 -4.91
C CYS A 72 21.63 -7.07 -5.60
N SER A 73 22.19 -8.21 -5.20
CA SER A 73 21.72 -9.53 -5.65
C SER A 73 20.24 -9.83 -5.34
N CYS A 74 19.59 -9.09 -4.43
CA CYS A 74 18.13 -9.18 -4.23
C CYS A 74 17.31 -8.51 -5.35
N GLY A 75 17.94 -7.74 -6.25
CA GLY A 75 17.30 -7.06 -7.38
C GLY A 75 16.60 -5.75 -7.05
N GLN A 76 16.13 -5.57 -5.80
CA GLN A 76 15.35 -4.38 -5.43
C GLN A 76 16.09 -3.06 -5.62
N PHE A 77 17.40 -3.03 -5.35
CA PHE A 77 18.18 -1.79 -5.50
C PHE A 77 18.21 -1.32 -6.96
N GLN A 78 18.21 -2.25 -7.91
CA GLN A 78 18.18 -1.96 -9.35
C GLN A 78 16.77 -1.59 -9.84
N LEU A 79 15.74 -2.19 -9.26
CA LEU A 79 14.34 -1.99 -9.67
C LEU A 79 13.79 -0.67 -9.14
N ASP A 80 14.00 -0.40 -7.85
CA ASP A 80 13.45 0.78 -7.18
C ASP A 80 14.39 1.98 -7.31
N GLU A 81 15.64 1.77 -7.77
CA GLU A 81 16.73 2.76 -7.76
C GLU A 81 16.93 3.44 -6.37
N LEU A 82 16.53 2.72 -5.32
CA LEU A 82 16.60 3.11 -3.93
C LEU A 82 17.35 2.02 -3.14
N PRO A 83 18.13 2.39 -2.11
CA PRO A 83 18.80 1.41 -1.28
C PRO A 83 17.81 0.40 -0.67
N CYS A 84 17.96 -0.87 -1.04
CA CYS A 84 17.19 -1.96 -0.43
C CYS A 84 17.64 -2.22 1.01
N ALA A 85 16.93 -3.09 1.76
CA ALA A 85 17.28 -3.40 3.15
C ALA A 85 18.76 -3.84 3.32
N HIS A 86 19.27 -4.65 2.40
CA HIS A 86 20.68 -5.09 2.40
C HIS A 86 21.65 -3.94 2.11
N ALA A 87 21.31 -3.05 1.16
CA ALA A 87 22.13 -1.90 0.86
C ALA A 87 22.16 -0.92 2.04
N LEU A 88 21.02 -0.72 2.72
CA LEU A 88 20.95 0.07 3.95
C LEU A 88 21.78 -0.56 5.08
N ALA A 89 21.82 -1.88 5.19
CA ALA A 89 22.69 -2.55 6.16
C ALA A 89 24.18 -2.31 5.85
N ALA A 90 24.60 -2.42 4.59
CA ALA A 90 25.96 -2.12 4.17
C ALA A 90 26.34 -0.64 4.39
N LEU A 91 25.44 0.29 4.08
CA LEU A 91 25.65 1.72 4.30
C LEU A 91 25.79 2.08 5.79
N ARG A 92 24.99 1.44 6.65
CA ARG A 92 25.14 1.56 8.11
C ARG A 92 26.46 1.01 8.60
N HIS A 93 26.96 -0.07 8.00
CA HIS A 93 28.26 -0.66 8.34
C HIS A 93 29.41 0.31 8.01
N MET A 94 29.35 0.99 6.87
CA MET A 94 30.34 2.01 6.48
C MET A 94 30.11 3.39 7.09
N ASN A 95 29.01 3.56 7.84
CA ASN A 95 28.60 4.82 8.44
C ASN A 95 28.39 5.95 7.40
N GLU A 96 27.89 5.59 6.21
CA GLU A 96 27.57 6.52 5.13
C GLU A 96 26.07 6.85 5.06
N SER A 97 25.76 8.05 4.53
CA SER A 97 24.37 8.45 4.30
C SER A 97 23.78 7.74 3.07
N TYR A 98 22.58 7.17 3.24
CA TYR A 98 21.85 6.52 2.16
C TYR A 98 21.36 7.48 1.07
N GLU A 99 21.27 8.77 1.37
CA GLU A 99 20.74 9.80 0.47
C GLU A 99 21.58 9.90 -0.82
N ASN A 100 22.90 9.73 -0.71
CA ASN A 100 23.84 9.73 -1.85
C ASN A 100 23.61 8.55 -2.82
N TYR A 101 22.94 7.50 -2.35
CA TYR A 101 22.73 6.26 -3.08
C TYR A 101 21.34 6.15 -3.70
N CYS A 102 20.43 7.07 -3.39
CA CYS A 102 19.13 7.19 -4.04
C CYS A 102 19.29 7.70 -5.49
N SER A 103 18.31 7.41 -6.34
CA SER A 103 18.19 8.02 -7.67
C SER A 103 17.77 9.49 -7.57
N PRO A 104 18.28 10.38 -8.46
CA PRO A 104 17.81 11.76 -8.56
C PRO A 104 16.29 11.88 -8.74
N TYR A 105 15.65 10.86 -9.31
CA TYR A 105 14.20 10.80 -9.52
C TYR A 105 13.39 11.05 -8.23
N TYR A 106 13.92 10.66 -7.07
CA TYR A 106 13.27 10.82 -5.77
C TYR A 106 13.59 12.14 -5.07
N THR A 107 14.27 13.07 -5.73
CA THR A 107 14.54 14.40 -5.18
C THR A 107 13.32 15.31 -5.27
N ARG A 108 13.24 16.27 -4.36
CA ARG A 108 12.22 17.33 -4.40
C ARG A 108 12.29 18.12 -5.72
N GLU A 109 13.49 18.32 -6.25
CA GLU A 109 13.70 19.03 -7.51
C GLU A 109 13.07 18.28 -8.68
N SER A 110 13.31 16.97 -8.80
CA SER A 110 12.66 16.13 -9.83
C SER A 110 11.14 16.09 -9.69
N LEU A 111 10.63 16.06 -8.44
CA LEU A 111 9.20 16.16 -8.19
C LEU A 111 8.63 17.49 -8.72
N LEU A 112 9.25 18.62 -8.37
CA LEU A 112 8.80 19.94 -8.83
C LEU A 112 8.88 20.08 -10.35
N HIS A 113 9.96 19.59 -10.96
CA HIS A 113 10.15 19.60 -12.41
C HIS A 113 9.07 18.77 -13.12
N SER A 114 8.64 17.66 -12.54
CA SER A 114 7.54 16.84 -13.08
C SER A 114 6.20 17.60 -13.13
N TYR A 115 6.01 18.62 -12.28
CA TYR A 115 4.82 19.48 -12.23
C TYR A 115 5.11 20.92 -12.71
N GLU A 116 6.22 21.14 -13.41
CA GLU A 116 6.57 22.46 -13.92
C GLU A 116 5.61 22.92 -15.01
N ILE A 117 5.08 21.97 -15.78
CA ILE A 117 4.12 22.24 -16.85
C ILE A 117 2.76 22.57 -16.20
N PRO A 118 2.23 23.78 -16.41
CA PRO A 118 0.92 24.13 -15.90
C PRO A 118 -0.16 23.28 -16.57
N VAL A 119 -1.11 22.79 -15.78
CA VAL A 119 -2.33 22.18 -16.29
C VAL A 119 -3.34 23.30 -16.45
N ASP A 120 -3.62 23.67 -17.70
CA ASP A 120 -4.67 24.64 -18.00
C ASP A 120 -6.02 24.06 -17.57
N PRO A 121 -6.86 24.84 -16.85
CA PRO A 121 -8.19 24.39 -16.50
C PRO A 121 -8.98 24.14 -17.78
N LEU A 122 -9.74 23.04 -17.80
CA LEU A 122 -10.68 22.82 -18.89
C LEU A 122 -11.67 23.99 -18.94
N PRO A 123 -11.94 24.56 -20.13
CA PRO A 123 -12.97 25.57 -20.26
C PRO A 123 -14.33 24.98 -19.90
N ASP A 124 -15.32 25.84 -19.67
CA ASP A 124 -16.70 25.39 -19.47
C ASP A 124 -17.20 24.54 -20.66
N GLU A 125 -18.02 23.52 -20.38
CA GLU A 125 -18.51 22.56 -21.38
C GLU A 125 -19.24 23.28 -22.53
N SER A 126 -19.91 24.40 -22.23
CA SER A 126 -20.60 25.24 -23.23
C SER A 126 -19.68 25.81 -24.31
N LYS A 127 -18.37 25.88 -24.06
CA LYS A 127 -17.36 26.44 -24.97
C LYS A 127 -16.59 25.37 -25.74
N TRP A 128 -16.88 24.09 -25.51
CA TRP A 128 -16.15 23.00 -26.16
C TRP A 128 -16.57 22.91 -27.63
N ASN A 129 -15.59 22.90 -28.53
CA ASN A 129 -15.84 22.57 -29.93
C ASN A 129 -15.74 21.05 -30.07
N VAL A 130 -16.88 20.36 -29.95
CA VAL A 130 -16.98 18.91 -30.13
C VAL A 130 -17.40 18.63 -31.57
N PRO A 131 -16.56 17.99 -32.40
CA PRO A 131 -16.94 17.56 -33.75
C PRO A 131 -18.19 16.68 -33.74
N GLN A 132 -19.04 16.85 -34.74
CA GLN A 132 -20.32 16.15 -34.85
C GLN A 132 -20.18 14.61 -34.76
N HIS A 133 -19.16 14.05 -35.40
CA HIS A 133 -18.91 12.61 -35.40
C HIS A 133 -18.59 12.03 -34.01
N ILE A 134 -18.07 12.83 -33.07
CA ILE A 134 -17.81 12.43 -31.68
C ILE A 134 -19.09 12.60 -30.85
N ALA A 135 -19.83 13.69 -31.06
CA ALA A 135 -21.09 13.93 -30.35
C ALA A 135 -22.16 12.87 -30.67
N GLU A 136 -22.12 12.31 -31.88
CA GLU A 136 -22.99 11.23 -32.34
C GLU A 136 -22.48 9.84 -31.94
N GLU A 137 -21.25 9.71 -31.45
CA GLU A 137 -20.67 8.43 -31.05
C GLU A 137 -21.30 7.93 -29.75
N VAL A 138 -22.17 6.93 -29.88
CA VAL A 138 -22.76 6.26 -28.72
C VAL A 138 -21.80 5.17 -28.24
N VAL A 139 -21.02 5.46 -27.19
CA VAL A 139 -20.16 4.46 -26.53
C VAL A 139 -21.04 3.49 -25.75
N MET A 140 -21.30 2.33 -26.34
CA MET A 140 -22.04 1.26 -25.68
C MET A 140 -21.20 0.61 -24.58
N PRO A 141 -21.82 0.21 -23.44
CA PRO A 141 -21.09 -0.54 -22.43
C PRO A 141 -20.57 -1.86 -23.02
N PRO A 142 -19.42 -2.37 -22.52
CA PRO A 142 -18.90 -3.66 -22.97
C PRO A 142 -19.98 -4.74 -22.81
N THR A 143 -20.23 -5.52 -23.87
CA THR A 143 -21.25 -6.58 -23.89
C THR A 143 -20.86 -7.81 -23.06
N GLY A 144 -19.64 -7.84 -22.51
CA GLY A 144 -19.15 -8.92 -21.66
C GLY A 144 -19.80 -8.94 -20.28
N LYS A 145 -20.25 -10.13 -19.84
CA LYS A 145 -20.59 -10.35 -18.43
C LYS A 145 -19.33 -10.08 -17.60
N ARG A 146 -19.43 -9.23 -16.57
CA ARG A 146 -18.38 -9.19 -15.52
C ARG A 146 -18.18 -10.62 -15.04
N GLN A 147 -16.95 -11.13 -15.17
CA GLN A 147 -16.64 -12.43 -14.60
C GLN A 147 -16.96 -12.40 -13.12
N SER A 148 -17.46 -13.53 -12.59
CA SER A 148 -17.63 -13.69 -11.15
C SER A 148 -16.34 -13.27 -10.47
N GLY A 149 -16.43 -12.26 -9.60
CA GLY A 149 -15.27 -11.79 -8.85
C GLY A 149 -14.62 -12.94 -8.08
N ARG A 150 -13.42 -12.68 -7.56
CA ARG A 150 -12.69 -13.65 -6.73
C ARG A 150 -13.64 -14.28 -5.73
N PRO A 151 -13.74 -15.63 -5.68
CA PRO A 151 -14.54 -16.32 -4.66
C PRO A 151 -14.19 -15.75 -3.30
N GLN A 152 -15.19 -15.30 -2.55
CA GLN A 152 -14.94 -14.79 -1.22
C GLN A 152 -14.38 -15.95 -0.40
N ASN A 153 -13.09 -15.87 -0.04
CA ASN A 153 -12.52 -16.76 0.95
C ASN A 153 -13.43 -16.71 2.18
N GLN A 154 -13.76 -17.88 2.76
CA GLN A 154 -14.58 -17.91 3.97
C GLN A 154 -14.01 -16.90 4.96
N ARG A 155 -14.88 -15.99 5.44
CA ARG A 155 -14.51 -15.00 6.44
C ARG A 155 -13.82 -15.74 7.59
N TYR A 156 -12.69 -15.22 8.05
CA TYR A 156 -12.05 -15.70 9.27
C TYR A 156 -13.07 -15.63 10.40
N LYS A 157 -13.55 -16.80 10.84
CA LYS A 157 -14.51 -16.91 11.94
C LYS A 157 -13.83 -16.40 13.20
N ARG A 158 -14.48 -15.51 13.93
CA ARG A 158 -13.98 -15.10 15.25
C ARG A 158 -14.04 -16.32 16.18
N HIS A 159 -13.24 -16.33 17.25
CA HIS A 159 -13.23 -17.44 18.21
C HIS A 159 -14.65 -17.80 18.70
N ASP A 160 -15.50 -16.80 18.88
CA ASP A 160 -16.90 -16.97 19.30
C ASP A 160 -17.80 -17.64 18.23
N ASP A 161 -17.48 -17.51 16.94
CA ASP A 161 -18.20 -18.17 15.84
C ASP A 161 -17.80 -19.64 15.69
N VAL A 162 -16.57 -20.00 16.07
CA VAL A 162 -16.07 -21.39 16.05
C VAL A 162 -16.57 -22.15 17.27
N ASN A 163 -16.63 -21.47 18.41
CA ASN A 163 -17.05 -22.03 19.70
C ASN A 163 -18.51 -21.76 20.07
N GLY A 164 -19.29 -21.20 19.14
CA GLY A 164 -20.72 -20.98 19.31
C GLY A 164 -21.42 -22.30 19.58
N LYS A 165 -21.84 -22.53 20.84
CA LYS A 165 -22.62 -23.70 21.23
C LYS A 165 -23.85 -23.76 20.32
N LYS A 166 -23.90 -24.75 19.43
CA LYS A 166 -25.11 -25.07 18.67
C LYS A 166 -26.13 -25.60 19.67
N TYR A 167 -26.97 -24.73 20.20
CA TYR A 167 -28.07 -25.17 21.05
C TYR A 167 -28.99 -26.04 20.22
N LYS A 168 -29.13 -27.31 20.61
CA LYS A 168 -30.12 -28.19 20.02
C LYS A 168 -31.50 -27.63 20.33
N VAL A 169 -32.24 -27.28 19.28
CA VAL A 169 -33.61 -26.78 19.43
C VAL A 169 -34.50 -27.97 19.76
N SER A 170 -35.04 -27.99 20.98
CA SER A 170 -36.04 -28.97 21.43
C SER A 170 -37.44 -28.38 21.41
N CYS A 171 -38.40 -29.19 20.98
CA CYS A 171 -39.77 -28.77 20.90
C CYS A 171 -40.44 -28.85 22.28
N ARG A 172 -40.89 -27.71 22.84
CA ARG A 172 -41.64 -27.69 24.12
C ARG A 172 -42.99 -28.44 24.06
N ASN A 173 -43.49 -28.79 22.88
CA ASN A 173 -44.76 -29.47 22.70
C ASN A 173 -44.62 -31.01 22.74
N CYS A 174 -43.64 -31.54 22.00
CA CYS A 174 -43.44 -32.99 21.86
C CYS A 174 -42.12 -33.51 22.42
N GLY A 175 -41.26 -32.64 22.95
CA GLY A 175 -39.96 -32.98 23.53
C GLY A 175 -38.86 -33.34 22.52
N LEU A 176 -39.21 -33.56 21.25
CA LEU A 176 -38.26 -33.99 20.22
C LEU A 176 -37.33 -32.85 19.78
N GLU A 177 -36.08 -33.21 19.46
CA GLU A 177 -35.07 -32.29 18.94
C GLU A 177 -35.26 -32.03 17.43
N GLY A 178 -34.74 -30.90 16.93
CA GLY A 178 -34.70 -30.57 15.51
C GLY A 178 -35.79 -29.61 15.01
N HIS A 179 -36.75 -29.24 15.86
CA HIS A 179 -37.79 -28.28 15.53
C HIS A 179 -38.33 -27.55 16.76
N ASN A 180 -38.97 -26.39 16.56
CA ASN A 180 -39.54 -25.60 17.65
C ASN A 180 -41.07 -25.85 17.78
N LYS A 181 -41.69 -25.34 18.85
CA LYS A 181 -43.16 -25.48 19.05
C LYS A 181 -43.99 -24.95 17.87
N ARG A 182 -43.51 -23.91 17.17
CA ARG A 182 -44.23 -23.28 16.06
C ARG A 182 -44.27 -24.16 14.80
N SER A 183 -43.23 -24.96 14.56
CA SER A 183 -43.19 -25.89 13.42
C SER A 183 -43.46 -27.34 13.82
N CYS A 184 -44.04 -27.56 15.01
CA CYS A 184 -44.38 -28.88 15.49
C CYS A 184 -45.64 -29.38 14.78
N LYS A 185 -45.57 -30.60 14.22
CA LYS A 185 -46.70 -31.26 13.56
C LYS A 185 -47.64 -31.97 14.56
N ASN A 186 -47.23 -32.09 15.82
CA ASN A 186 -48.06 -32.73 16.85
C ASN A 186 -49.08 -31.75 17.41
N ALA A 187 -50.25 -32.25 17.79
CA ALA A 187 -51.30 -31.46 18.42
C ALA A 187 -50.76 -30.71 19.66
N PRO A 188 -51.20 -29.46 19.91
CA PRO A 188 -50.73 -28.68 21.04
C PRO A 188 -51.12 -29.35 22.35
N ASN A 189 -50.12 -29.62 23.19
CA ASN A 189 -50.29 -30.18 24.51
C ASN A 189 -51.00 -29.14 25.39
N ARG A 190 -52.24 -29.43 25.79
CA ARG A 190 -53.02 -28.57 26.70
C ARG A 190 -52.46 -28.77 28.11
N LYS A 191 -51.87 -27.70 28.67
CA LYS A 191 -51.65 -27.61 30.11
C LYS A 191 -52.90 -27.08 30.77
#